data_AF-W0DZF3-F1
#
_entry.id   AF-W0DZF3-F1
#
_cell.length_a   1.000
_cell.length_b   1.000
_cell.length_c   1.000
_cell.angle_alpha   90.00
_cell.angle_beta   90.00
_cell.angle_gamma   90.00
#
_symmetry.space_group_name_H-M   'P 1'
#
loop_
_entity.id
_entity.type
_entity.pdbx_description
1 polymer ?
#
loop_
_entity_poly.entity_id
_entity_poly.type
_entity_poly.pdbx_seq_one_letter_code
_entity_poly.pdbx_strand_id
1 'polypeptide(L)'
;MSHAADCESVAITPGAGDDRLWPGVGYQRQVERLRGAIGETVYLVELIEGVGQLGAHLSDRPYELLAVLDFPRPDPARGLTPHLVLLDDGRGLNLGRVARISRRPFAPSTTDLLYLDTAAERRVLFAERRLSVEFIAERSHQVLGQALGCVPATGGDALDASIETALEPEPLARLQTSD
;
A
#
# COMPACT_ATOMS: atom_id res chain seq x y z
N MET A 1 6.48 61.69 24.21
CA MET A 1 5.15 61.24 23.76
C MET A 1 5.33 59.90 23.09
N SER A 2 5.12 58.83 23.86
CA SER A 2 5.34 57.44 23.45
C SER A 2 4.01 56.83 23.02
N HIS A 3 3.94 56.34 21.79
CA HIS A 3 2.87 55.45 21.33
C HIS A 3 3.51 54.12 20.94
N ALA A 4 3.57 53.22 21.91
CA ALA A 4 3.59 51.79 21.65
C ALA A 4 2.16 51.32 21.86
N ALA A 5 1.51 50.89 20.77
CA ALA A 5 0.22 50.21 20.82
C ALA A 5 0.46 48.80 20.27
N ASP A 6 0.75 47.90 21.20
CA ASP A 6 0.27 46.53 21.31
C ASP A 6 -0.20 45.86 20.01
N CYS A 7 0.72 45.13 19.38
CA CYS A 7 0.36 43.99 18.53
C CYS A 7 0.02 42.81 19.44
N GLU A 8 -1.26 42.62 19.71
CA GLU A 8 -1.79 41.45 20.41
C GLU A 8 -1.65 40.23 19.48
N SER A 9 -0.56 39.49 19.68
CA SER A 9 -0.32 38.20 19.06
C SER A 9 -1.36 37.21 19.55
N VAL A 10 -2.37 36.93 18.72
CA VAL A 10 -3.30 35.81 18.92
C VAL A 10 -2.49 34.53 19.01
N ALA A 11 -2.33 34.03 20.24
CA ALA A 11 -1.77 32.73 20.51
C ALA A 11 -2.70 31.68 19.88
N ILE A 12 -2.28 31.13 18.74
CA ILE A 12 -2.85 29.92 18.18
C ILE A 12 -2.51 28.81 19.17
N THR A 13 -3.44 28.49 20.06
CA THR A 13 -3.37 27.28 20.88
C THR A 13 -3.35 26.08 19.91
N PRO A 14 -2.26 25.30 19.82
CA PRO A 14 -2.24 24.15 18.94
C PRO A 14 -3.26 23.14 19.48
N GLY A 15 -4.26 22.82 18.65
CA GLY A 15 -5.23 21.78 18.96
C GLY A 15 -4.51 20.46 19.23
N ALA A 16 -4.85 19.84 20.35
CA ALA A 16 -4.29 18.59 20.85
C ALA A 16 -4.65 17.39 19.94
N GLY A 17 -4.01 17.30 18.77
CA GLY A 17 -4.24 16.25 17.77
C GLY A 17 -3.09 15.92 16.82
N ASP A 18 -1.90 16.53 16.95
CA ASP A 18 -0.86 16.47 15.89
C ASP A 18 0.40 15.63 16.20
N ASP A 19 0.54 15.07 17.41
CA ASP A 19 1.69 14.25 17.80
C ASP A 19 1.75 12.87 17.08
N ARG A 20 0.78 12.55 16.21
CA ARG A 20 0.69 11.29 15.46
C ARG A 20 0.83 11.43 13.94
N LEU A 21 0.83 12.66 13.42
CA LEU A 21 0.75 12.90 11.97
C LEU A 21 2.13 13.01 11.32
N TRP A 22 3.16 13.35 12.10
CA TRP A 22 4.53 13.44 11.64
C TRP A 22 5.27 12.10 11.79
N PRO A 23 6.30 11.81 10.97
CA PRO A 23 6.96 10.51 11.00
C PRO A 23 7.48 10.14 12.40
N GLY A 24 7.25 8.90 12.81
CA GLY A 24 7.48 8.44 14.18
C GLY A 24 8.95 8.55 14.64
N VAL A 25 9.18 8.26 15.93
CA VAL A 25 10.46 8.46 16.65
C VAL A 25 11.68 7.80 15.97
N GLY A 26 11.47 6.78 15.13
CA GLY A 26 12.52 6.10 14.37
C GLY A 26 12.84 6.68 12.99
N TYR A 27 12.07 7.65 12.49
CA TYR A 27 12.15 8.11 11.10
C TYR A 27 13.50 8.72 10.75
N GLN A 28 14.03 9.62 11.59
CA GLN A 28 15.34 10.24 11.32
C GLN A 28 16.46 9.20 11.24
N ARG A 29 16.42 8.17 12.09
CA ARG A 29 17.39 7.05 12.03
C ARG A 29 17.25 6.25 10.73
N GLN A 30 16.05 6.13 10.17
CA GLN A 30 15.84 5.51 8.87
C GLN A 30 16.39 6.38 7.74
N VAL A 31 16.17 7.70 7.81
CA VAL A 31 16.73 8.65 6.85
C VAL A 31 18.25 8.62 6.86
N GLU A 32 18.89 8.58 8.04
CA GLU A 32 20.36 8.43 8.13
C GLU A 32 20.86 7.10 7.55
N ARG A 33 20.12 6.00 7.75
CA ARG A 33 20.43 4.72 7.10
C ARG A 33 20.33 4.80 5.57
N LEU A 34 19.33 5.51 5.06
CA LEU A 34 19.20 5.76 3.62
C LEU A 34 20.35 6.63 3.10
N ARG A 35 20.73 7.70 3.81
CA ARG A 35 21.88 8.55 3.45
C ARG A 35 23.18 7.74 3.41
N GLY A 36 23.37 6.83 4.35
CA GLY A 36 24.52 5.91 4.36
C GLY A 36 24.50 4.85 3.26
N ALA A 37 23.36 4.62 2.61
CA ALA A 37 23.19 3.64 1.53
C ALA A 37 23.14 4.30 0.13
N ILE A 38 23.49 5.58 0.02
CA ILE A 38 23.61 6.24 -1.28
C ILE A 38 24.71 5.56 -2.11
N GLY A 39 24.40 5.25 -3.38
CA GLY A 39 25.23 4.46 -4.28
C GLY A 39 25.03 2.95 -4.16
N GLU A 40 24.19 2.48 -3.23
CA GLU A 40 23.82 1.06 -3.13
C GLU A 40 22.60 0.73 -4.00
N THR A 41 22.51 -0.54 -4.41
CA THR A 41 21.30 -1.10 -5.02
C THR A 41 20.23 -1.36 -3.95
N VAL A 42 19.04 -0.83 -4.18
CA VAL A 42 17.88 -0.95 -3.31
C VAL A 42 16.67 -1.49 -4.07
N TYR A 43 15.73 -2.03 -3.30
CA TYR A 43 14.45 -2.54 -3.76
C TYR A 43 13.34 -1.83 -3.00
N LEU A 44 12.28 -1.45 -3.72
CA LEU A 44 11.20 -0.65 -3.17
C LEU A 44 9.88 -1.42 -3.13
N VAL A 45 9.09 -1.10 -2.11
CA VAL A 45 7.66 -1.40 -2.06
C VAL A 45 6.94 -0.07 -2.09
N GLU A 46 6.31 0.24 -3.22
CA GLU A 46 5.62 1.52 -3.42
C GLU A 46 4.17 1.41 -2.95
N LEU A 47 3.61 2.51 -2.44
CA LEU A 47 2.19 2.59 -2.11
C LEU A 47 1.41 3.10 -3.31
N ILE A 48 0.39 2.34 -3.72
CA ILE A 48 -0.54 2.75 -4.78
C ILE A 48 -1.83 3.21 -4.12
N GLU A 49 -2.20 4.48 -4.31
CA GLU A 49 -3.52 4.98 -3.95
C GLU A 49 -4.49 4.71 -5.10
N GLY A 50 -5.44 3.78 -4.90
CA GLY A 50 -6.57 3.55 -5.81
C GLY A 50 -7.85 4.20 -5.28
N VAL A 51 -8.89 4.27 -6.12
CA VAL A 51 -10.23 4.74 -5.71
C VAL A 51 -10.80 3.77 -4.66
N GLY A 52 -10.65 4.11 -3.39
CA GLY A 52 -11.19 3.35 -2.26
C GLY A 52 -10.28 2.26 -1.67
N GLN A 53 -9.08 2.02 -2.21
CA GLN A 53 -8.16 1.01 -1.69
C GLN A 53 -6.69 1.48 -1.71
N LEU A 54 -6.00 1.30 -0.58
CA LEU A 54 -4.55 1.47 -0.50
C LEU A 54 -3.87 0.15 -0.89
N GLY A 55 -3.12 0.16 -1.99
CA GLY A 55 -2.32 -0.94 -2.52
C GLY A 55 -0.84 -0.81 -2.17
N ALA A 56 -0.11 -1.92 -2.25
CA ALA A 56 1.34 -1.90 -2.33
C ALA A 56 1.78 -2.57 -3.64
N HIS A 57 2.73 -1.95 -4.33
CA HIS A 57 3.43 -2.54 -5.45
C HIS A 57 4.77 -3.05 -4.97
N LEU A 58 4.88 -4.37 -4.87
CA LEU A 58 6.14 -5.06 -4.61
C LEU A 58 6.79 -5.38 -5.96
N SER A 59 8.01 -4.91 -6.16
CA SER A 59 8.81 -5.19 -7.35
C SER A 59 10.15 -5.79 -6.93
N ASP A 60 10.66 -6.71 -7.75
CA ASP A 60 12.04 -7.23 -7.68
C ASP A 60 13.01 -6.41 -8.52
N ARG A 61 12.55 -5.31 -9.12
CA ARG A 61 13.40 -4.42 -9.90
C ARG A 61 14.43 -3.75 -8.99
N PRO A 62 15.73 -3.91 -9.26
CA PRO A 62 16.77 -3.17 -8.56
C PRO A 62 16.81 -1.72 -9.04
N TYR A 63 17.09 -0.80 -8.12
CA TYR A 63 17.37 0.60 -8.41
C TYR A 63 18.60 1.06 -7.64
N GLU A 64 19.43 1.90 -8.23
CA GLU A 64 20.49 2.57 -7.46
C GLU A 64 19.93 3.77 -6.70
N LEU A 65 20.23 3.88 -5.40
CA LEU A 65 19.85 5.02 -4.59
C LEU A 65 20.84 6.17 -4.83
N LEU A 66 20.44 7.18 -5.59
CA LEU A 66 21.33 8.29 -5.95
C LEU A 66 21.38 9.40 -4.89
N ALA A 67 20.26 9.68 -4.23
CA ALA A 67 20.20 10.75 -3.22
C ALA A 67 19.02 10.61 -2.26
N VAL A 68 19.15 11.26 -1.11
CA VAL A 68 18.05 11.52 -0.17
C VAL A 68 17.97 13.04 0.01
N LEU A 69 16.86 13.64 -0.41
CA LEU A 69 16.68 15.09 -0.44
C LEU A 69 15.51 15.50 0.44
N ASP A 70 15.53 16.76 0.90
CA ASP A 70 14.39 17.35 1.59
C ASP A 70 13.27 17.62 0.58
N PHE A 71 12.04 17.27 0.97
CA PHE A 71 10.85 17.53 0.17
C PHE A 71 10.39 18.97 0.42
N PRO A 72 10.18 19.79 -0.63
CA PRO A 72 10.02 21.23 -0.49
C PRO A 72 8.75 21.67 0.24
N ARG A 73 7.70 20.83 0.23
CA ARG A 73 6.40 21.11 0.86
C ARG A 73 5.85 19.84 1.49
N PRO A 74 6.39 19.41 2.64
CA PRO A 74 5.85 18.27 3.35
C PRO A 74 4.43 18.57 3.82
N ASP A 75 3.56 17.58 3.72
CA ASP A 75 2.15 17.68 4.10
C ASP A 75 1.69 16.31 4.63
N PRO A 76 1.64 16.14 5.96
CA PRO A 76 1.33 14.85 6.58
C PRO A 76 -0.12 14.43 6.33
N ALA A 77 -1.05 15.39 6.19
CA ALA A 77 -2.45 15.09 5.88
C ALA A 77 -2.61 14.46 4.49
N ARG A 78 -1.65 14.71 3.59
CA ARG A 78 -1.60 14.13 2.24
C ARG A 78 -0.64 12.94 2.11
N GLY A 79 -0.03 12.51 3.21
CA GLY A 79 1.00 11.47 3.22
C GLY A 79 2.32 11.90 2.56
N LEU A 80 2.62 13.20 2.53
CA LEU A 80 3.87 13.75 2.00
C LEU A 80 4.85 13.98 3.16
N THR A 81 5.85 13.11 3.26
CA THR A 81 6.89 13.19 4.29
C THR A 81 7.98 14.22 3.94
N PRO A 82 8.84 14.59 4.91
CA PRO A 82 9.88 15.60 4.72
C PRO A 82 11.01 15.24 3.78
N HIS A 83 11.13 13.99 3.33
CA HIS A 83 12.22 13.57 2.46
C HIS A 83 11.71 12.79 1.25
N LEU A 84 12.50 12.84 0.18
CA LEU A 84 12.34 12.04 -1.03
C LEU A 84 13.65 11.33 -1.35
N VAL A 85 13.55 10.19 -2.01
CA VAL A 85 14.69 9.45 -2.57
C VAL A 85 14.76 9.66 -4.08
N LEU A 86 15.97 9.77 -4.61
CA LEU A 86 16.22 9.82 -6.05
C LEU A 86 16.80 8.49 -6.52
N LEU A 87 16.26 7.94 -7.60
CA LEU A 87 16.68 6.68 -8.19
C LEU A 87 17.37 6.90 -9.55
N ASP A 88 18.13 5.91 -10.00
CA ASP A 88 18.84 5.88 -11.29
C ASP A 88 17.96 6.02 -12.53
N ASP A 89 16.70 5.61 -12.46
CA ASP A 89 15.71 5.77 -13.53
C ASP A 89 15.16 7.21 -13.65
N GLY A 90 15.70 8.14 -12.86
CA GLY A 90 15.33 9.55 -12.84
C GLY A 90 14.11 9.87 -11.99
N ARG A 91 13.51 8.89 -11.31
CA ARG A 91 12.36 9.11 -10.43
C ARG A 91 12.78 9.66 -9.07
N GLY A 92 12.04 10.67 -8.61
CA GLY A 92 12.03 11.10 -7.21
C GLY A 92 10.80 10.58 -6.49
N LEU A 93 10.97 9.75 -5.45
CA LEU A 93 9.86 9.21 -4.66
C LEU A 93 9.85 9.82 -3.26
N ASN A 94 8.73 10.44 -2.87
CA ASN A 94 8.53 10.86 -1.48
C ASN A 94 8.44 9.62 -0.57
N LEU A 95 9.13 9.63 0.58
CA LEU A 95 9.15 8.48 1.49
C LEU A 95 7.76 8.10 2.04
N GLY A 96 6.80 9.03 2.06
CA GLY A 96 5.41 8.76 2.43
C GLY A 96 4.61 8.00 1.37
N ARG A 97 5.17 7.83 0.17
CA ARG A 97 4.64 6.99 -0.91
C ARG A 97 5.34 5.64 -1.00
N VAL A 98 6.21 5.33 -0.04
CA VAL A 98 6.99 4.11 0.00
C VAL A 98 6.65 3.37 1.29
N ALA A 99 6.32 2.08 1.18
CA ALA A 99 6.09 1.23 2.34
C ALA A 99 7.41 0.69 2.91
N ARG A 100 8.35 0.32 2.03
CA ARG A 100 9.61 -0.31 2.41
C ARG A 100 10.71 -0.02 1.39
N ILE A 101 11.93 0.22 1.87
CA ILE A 101 13.16 0.20 1.08
C ILE A 101 14.12 -0.79 1.72
N SER A 102 14.63 -1.73 0.93
CA SER A 102 15.53 -2.79 1.41
C SER A 102 16.62 -3.14 0.42
N ARG A 103 17.71 -3.74 0.92
CA ARG A 103 18.82 -4.28 0.11
C ARG A 103 18.49 -5.59 -0.59
N ARG A 104 17.37 -6.22 -0.24
CA ARG A 104 16.86 -7.44 -0.86
C ARG A 104 15.40 -7.23 -1.29
N PRO A 105 14.96 -7.84 -2.41
CA PRO A 105 13.61 -7.65 -2.93
C PRO A 105 12.55 -8.37 -2.09
N PHE A 106 12.82 -9.61 -1.69
CA PHE A 106 11.89 -10.48 -0.99
C PHE A 106 12.44 -10.90 0.37
N ALA A 107 11.55 -10.99 1.36
CA ALA A 107 11.85 -11.39 2.75
C ALA A 107 13.16 -10.79 3.31
N PRO A 108 13.32 -9.44 3.28
CA PRO A 108 14.52 -8.81 3.81
C PRO A 108 14.64 -9.05 5.31
N SER A 109 15.86 -9.29 5.79
CA SER A 109 16.16 -9.31 7.21
C SER A 109 16.16 -7.89 7.79
N THR A 110 16.14 -7.75 9.11
CA THR A 110 16.17 -6.44 9.76
C THR A 110 17.39 -5.59 9.37
N THR A 111 18.52 -6.22 9.06
CA THR A 111 19.75 -5.53 8.59
C THR A 111 19.67 -5.09 7.13
N ASP A 112 18.82 -5.73 6.34
CA ASP A 112 18.58 -5.35 4.94
C ASP A 112 17.56 -4.22 4.82
N LEU A 113 16.80 -3.92 5.88
CA LEU A 113 15.82 -2.85 5.90
C LEU A 113 16.51 -1.49 6.08
N LEU A 114 16.34 -0.60 5.09
CA LEU A 114 16.80 0.78 5.16
C LEU A 114 15.70 1.70 5.67
N TYR A 115 14.49 1.49 5.15
CA TYR A 115 13.30 2.26 5.49
C TYR A 115 12.07 1.35 5.54
N LEU A 116 11.19 1.61 6.51
CA LEU A 116 9.94 0.91 6.72
C LEU A 116 8.92 1.88 7.32
N ASP A 117 7.86 2.15 6.56
CA ASP A 117 6.68 2.80 7.09
C ASP A 117 5.83 1.75 7.83
N THR A 118 5.93 1.73 9.16
CA THR A 118 5.20 0.80 10.03
C THR A 118 3.67 0.99 9.95
N ALA A 119 3.18 2.20 9.64
CA ALA A 119 1.75 2.42 9.48
C ALA A 119 1.24 1.82 8.17
N ALA A 120 2.00 2.03 7.08
CA ALA A 120 1.72 1.40 5.79
C ALA A 120 1.86 -0.12 5.84
N GLU A 121 2.89 -0.64 6.50
CA GLU A 121 3.12 -2.07 6.68
C GLU A 121 1.92 -2.76 7.33
N ARG A 122 1.42 -2.23 8.46
CA ARG A 122 0.25 -2.80 9.14
C ARG A 122 -1.03 -2.73 8.30
N ARG A 123 -1.22 -1.66 7.54
CA ARG A 123 -2.44 -1.42 6.75
C ARG A 123 -2.46 -2.16 5.41
N VAL A 124 -1.29 -2.41 4.82
CA VAL A 124 -1.18 -2.84 3.42
C VAL A 124 -0.48 -4.19 3.29
N LEU A 125 0.54 -4.48 4.10
CA LEU A 125 1.30 -5.73 4.03
C LEU A 125 0.72 -6.83 4.93
N PHE A 126 0.00 -6.48 6.00
CA PHE A 126 -0.57 -7.43 6.97
C PHE A 126 -2.10 -7.40 7.08
N ALA A 127 -2.81 -6.76 6.16
CA ALA A 127 -4.26 -6.89 6.11
C ALA A 127 -4.62 -8.33 5.69
N GLU A 128 -5.01 -9.17 6.66
CA GLU A 128 -5.40 -10.59 6.52
C GLU A 128 -6.35 -10.89 5.35
N ARG A 129 -7.07 -9.87 4.84
CA ARG A 129 -8.07 -10.01 3.78
C ARG A 129 -7.51 -10.04 2.34
N ARG A 130 -6.22 -9.75 2.10
CA ARG A 130 -5.69 -9.56 0.72
C ARG A 130 -4.88 -10.73 0.15
N LEU A 131 -4.74 -11.82 0.91
CA LEU A 131 -4.12 -13.06 0.43
C LEU A 131 -5.09 -14.24 0.51
N SER A 132 -6.40 -13.97 0.47
CA SER A 132 -7.38 -15.05 0.34
C SER A 132 -7.22 -15.73 -1.02
N VAL A 133 -7.57 -17.01 -1.08
CA VAL A 133 -7.49 -17.81 -2.31
C VAL A 133 -8.31 -17.16 -3.42
N GLU A 134 -9.46 -16.57 -3.06
CA GLU A 134 -10.34 -15.87 -4.00
C GLU A 134 -9.68 -14.64 -4.61
N PHE A 135 -9.00 -13.82 -3.81
CA PHE A 135 -8.31 -12.63 -4.30
C PHE A 135 -7.13 -12.99 -5.21
N ILE A 136 -6.38 -14.03 -4.86
CA ILE A 136 -5.26 -14.52 -5.68
C ILE A 136 -5.78 -15.07 -7.01
N ALA A 137 -6.86 -15.85 -6.99
CA ALA A 137 -7.47 -16.39 -8.21
C ALA A 137 -7.98 -15.26 -9.12
N GLU A 138 -8.72 -14.29 -8.58
CA GLU A 138 -9.23 -13.13 -9.32
C GLU A 138 -8.11 -12.33 -9.97
N ARG A 139 -7.04 -12.01 -9.20
CA ARG A 139 -5.92 -11.24 -9.74
C ARG A 139 -5.09 -12.02 -10.75
N SER A 140 -4.89 -13.33 -10.53
CA SER A 140 -4.16 -14.20 -11.46
C SER A 140 -4.89 -14.30 -12.79
N HIS A 141 -6.22 -14.45 -12.76
CA HIS A 141 -7.05 -14.48 -13.96
C HIS A 141 -6.99 -13.15 -14.71
N GLN A 142 -6.99 -12.02 -13.99
CA GLN A 142 -6.90 -10.71 -14.61
C GLN A 142 -5.55 -10.47 -15.31
N VAL A 143 -4.43 -10.82 -14.66
CA VAL A 143 -3.08 -10.68 -15.24
C VAL A 143 -2.89 -11.64 -16.43
N LEU A 144 -3.35 -12.88 -16.30
CA LEU A 144 -3.29 -13.87 -17.37
C LEU A 144 -4.18 -13.45 -18.56
N GLY A 145 -5.36 -12.92 -18.29
CA GLY A 145 -6.24 -12.35 -19.32
C GLY A 145 -5.56 -11.22 -20.08
N GLN A 146 -4.89 -10.29 -19.40
CA GLN A 146 -4.13 -9.22 -20.05
C GLN A 146 -2.98 -9.75 -20.92
N ALA A 147 -2.25 -10.76 -20.45
CA ALA A 147 -1.17 -11.39 -21.22
C ALA A 147 -1.67 -12.15 -22.46
N LEU A 148 -2.89 -12.70 -22.38
CA LEU A 148 -3.53 -13.45 -23.46
C LEU A 148 -4.44 -12.59 -24.36
N GLY A 149 -4.61 -11.30 -24.06
CA GLY A 149 -5.50 -10.39 -24.79
C GLY A 149 -7.00 -10.53 -24.47
N CYS A 150 -7.36 -11.29 -23.44
CA CYS A 150 -8.73 -11.45 -22.95
C CYS A 150 -9.03 -10.39 -21.88
N VAL A 151 -9.85 -9.38 -22.21
CA VAL A 151 -10.39 -8.46 -21.20
C VAL A 151 -11.51 -9.21 -20.44
N PRO A 152 -11.48 -9.29 -19.09
CA PRO A 152 -12.57 -9.89 -18.36
C PRO A 152 -13.85 -9.08 -18.61
N ALA A 153 -14.91 -9.76 -19.05
CA ALA A 153 -16.21 -9.16 -19.32
C ALA A 153 -16.69 -8.44 -18.05
N THR A 154 -16.67 -7.12 -18.09
CA THR A 154 -17.27 -6.28 -17.06
C THR A 154 -18.73 -6.12 -17.45
N GLY A 155 -19.62 -6.86 -16.78
CA GLY A 155 -21.05 -6.73 -17.00
C GLY A 155 -21.79 -7.99 -16.60
N GLY A 156 -22.59 -7.88 -15.53
CA GLY A 156 -23.67 -8.81 -15.26
C GLY A 156 -24.70 -8.80 -16.39
N ASP A 157 -25.58 -9.79 -16.32
CA ASP A 157 -26.66 -10.11 -17.23
C ASP A 157 -26.28 -10.96 -18.45
N ALA A 158 -26.36 -12.28 -18.24
CA ALA A 158 -27.02 -13.27 -19.12
C ALA A 158 -26.47 -14.67 -18.84
N LEU A 159 -26.97 -15.31 -17.79
CA LEU A 159 -27.09 -16.78 -17.74
C LEU A 159 -28.52 -17.13 -17.30
N ASP A 160 -29.48 -16.56 -18.03
CA ASP A 160 -30.77 -17.20 -18.26
C ASP A 160 -30.70 -17.79 -19.68
N ALA A 161 -30.16 -19.00 -19.79
CA ALA A 161 -30.53 -19.96 -20.82
C ALA A 161 -29.85 -21.29 -20.55
N SER A 162 -30.69 -22.32 -20.45
CA SER A 162 -30.38 -23.72 -20.72
C SER A 162 -29.82 -24.57 -19.57
N ILE A 163 -30.57 -24.68 -18.48
CA ILE A 163 -30.84 -26.01 -17.91
C ILE A 163 -32.31 -26.08 -17.50
N GLU A 164 -33.20 -26.26 -18.48
CA GLU A 164 -34.49 -26.89 -18.24
C GLU A 164 -34.70 -27.90 -19.38
N THR A 165 -34.57 -29.20 -19.07
CA THR A 165 -35.43 -30.29 -19.57
C THR A 165 -34.94 -31.63 -19.00
N ALA A 166 -35.86 -32.29 -18.27
CA ALA A 166 -35.93 -33.70 -17.88
C ALA A 166 -34.90 -34.17 -16.81
N LEU A 167 -35.30 -34.65 -15.63
CA LEU A 167 -36.41 -35.57 -15.32
C LEU A 167 -37.01 -35.28 -13.94
N GLU A 168 -38.35 -35.32 -13.90
CA GLU A 168 -39.23 -35.21 -12.73
C GLU A 168 -38.96 -36.24 -11.61
N PRO A 169 -39.42 -35.96 -10.37
CA PRO A 169 -39.23 -36.77 -9.17
C PRO A 169 -40.38 -37.76 -8.94
N GLU A 170 -40.10 -38.91 -8.29
CA GLU A 170 -41.16 -39.69 -7.61
C GLU A 170 -40.69 -40.14 -6.22
N PRO A 171 -41.57 -40.08 -5.19
CA PRO A 171 -41.18 -40.19 -3.80
C PRO A 171 -41.52 -41.59 -3.24
N LEU A 172 -40.51 -42.34 -2.76
CA LEU A 172 -40.75 -43.63 -2.10
C LEU A 172 -40.73 -43.50 -0.57
N ALA A 173 -41.95 -43.33 -0.06
CA ALA A 173 -42.55 -43.88 1.15
C ALA A 173 -41.65 -44.41 2.29
N ARG A 174 -42.01 -43.94 3.49
CA ARG A 174 -41.85 -44.62 4.79
C ARG A 174 -42.23 -46.11 4.70
N LEU A 175 -41.49 -46.97 5.40
CA LEU A 175 -42.06 -48.09 6.16
C LEU A 175 -41.08 -48.51 7.27
N GLN A 176 -41.56 -48.40 8.52
CA GLN A 176 -41.02 -49.02 9.71
C GLN A 176 -41.36 -50.52 9.72
N THR A 177 -40.47 -51.36 10.26
CA THR A 177 -40.72 -52.57 11.10
C THR A 177 -39.32 -53.11 11.50
N SER A 178 -38.93 -53.13 12.79
CA SER A 178 -39.01 -54.26 13.74
C SER A 178 -38.43 -55.57 13.16
N ASP A 179 -37.45 -56.27 13.75
CA ASP A 179 -37.08 -56.53 15.15
C ASP A 179 -35.57 -56.41 15.42
#